data_AF-A0A1E3WA68-F1
#
_entry.id   AF-A0A1E3WA68-F1
#
_cell.length_a   1.000
_cell.length_b   1.000
_cell.length_c   1.000
_cell.angle_alpha   90.00
_cell.angle_beta   90.00
_cell.angle_gamma   90.00
#
_symmetry.space_group_name_H-M   'P 1'
#
loop_
_entity.id
_entity.type
_entity.pdbx_description
1 polymer ?
#
loop_
_entity_poly.entity_id
_entity_poly.type
_entity_poly.pdbx_seq_one_letter_code
_entity_poly.pdbx_strand_id
1 'polypeptide(L)'
;MQEVNALTPAGKTPLTSAVEQAADVLDYRQKPGVVVVLTDGEETCGGSPCDLGKRLHDAAADLTVHVIAYRTSYFSWTGAQSVLGIKCLADTNNGLYVTAESQEELVTAFRDTLSCPMLSEARP
;
A
#
# COMPACT_ATOMS: atom_id res chain seq x y z
N MET A 1 -16.41 3.00 12.90
CA MET A 1 -16.32 4.15 11.97
C MET A 1 -16.05 5.49 12.65
N GLN A 2 -16.31 5.68 13.94
CA GLN A 2 -16.08 6.99 14.61
C GLN A 2 -14.63 7.49 14.50
N GLU A 3 -13.63 6.63 14.75
CA GLU A 3 -12.20 7.00 14.64
C GLU A 3 -11.82 7.43 13.21
N VAL A 4 -12.21 6.65 12.21
CA VAL A 4 -11.94 6.95 10.78
C VAL A 4 -12.64 8.24 10.35
N ASN A 5 -13.89 8.45 10.78
CA ASN A 5 -14.67 9.64 10.43
C ASN A 5 -14.13 10.92 11.10
N ALA A 6 -13.33 10.79 12.15
CA ALA A 6 -12.70 11.91 12.84
C ALA A 6 -11.37 12.36 12.20
N LEU A 7 -10.83 11.59 11.25
CA LEU A 7 -9.58 11.93 10.56
C LEU A 7 -9.73 13.20 9.72
N THR A 8 -8.80 14.12 9.87
CA THR A 8 -8.66 15.31 9.01
C THR A 8 -7.27 15.29 8.39
N PRO A 9 -7.10 14.80 7.15
CA PRO A 9 -5.80 14.75 6.49
C PRO A 9 -5.21 16.15 6.33
N ALA A 10 -3.93 16.32 6.68
CA ALA A 10 -3.22 17.58 6.55
C ALA A 10 -1.71 17.37 6.40
N GLY A 11 -1.06 18.27 5.66
CA GLY A 11 0.40 18.30 5.53
C GLY A 11 0.92 17.42 4.38
N LYS A 12 2.02 16.71 4.67
CA LYS A 12 2.76 15.88 3.71
C LYS A 12 2.29 14.42 3.76
N THR A 13 2.88 13.57 2.91
CA THR A 13 2.57 12.15 2.77
C THR A 13 3.77 11.30 3.22
N PRO A 14 3.90 10.97 4.52
CA PRO A 14 4.96 10.09 5.06
C PRO A 14 4.63 8.60 4.83
N LEU A 15 4.44 8.22 3.56
CA LEU A 15 3.98 6.89 3.14
C LEU A 15 4.86 5.77 3.71
N THR A 16 6.16 5.88 3.54
CA THR A 16 7.14 4.87 3.96
C THR A 16 7.11 4.63 5.47
N SER A 17 7.08 5.69 6.27
CA SER A 17 6.98 5.58 7.72
C SER A 17 5.66 4.97 8.18
N ALA A 18 4.55 5.30 7.50
CA ALA A 18 3.24 4.72 7.81
C ALA A 18 3.21 3.20 7.53
N VAL A 19 3.79 2.76 6.41
CA VAL A 19 3.88 1.33 6.07
C VAL A 19 4.76 0.57 7.05
N GLU A 20 5.91 1.14 7.43
CA GLU A 20 6.81 0.54 8.43
C GLU A 20 6.11 0.38 9.78
N GLN A 21 5.42 1.42 10.25
CA GLN A 21 4.63 1.36 11.50
C GLN A 21 3.53 0.31 11.43
N ALA A 22 2.81 0.21 10.30
CA ALA A 22 1.77 -0.80 10.13
C ALA A 22 2.34 -2.22 10.16
N ALA A 23 3.47 -2.46 9.50
CA ALA A 23 4.16 -3.75 9.53
C ALA A 23 4.59 -4.13 10.96
N ASP A 24 5.17 -3.18 11.70
CA ASP A 24 5.59 -3.42 13.10
C ASP A 24 4.39 -3.70 14.03
N VAL A 25 3.26 -3.00 13.85
CA VAL A 25 2.01 -3.28 14.60
C VAL A 25 1.50 -4.70 14.36
N LEU A 26 1.70 -5.25 13.15
CA LEU A 26 1.32 -6.61 12.80
C LEU A 26 2.32 -7.67 13.28
N ASP A 27 3.46 -7.28 13.85
CA ASP A 27 4.54 -8.20 14.21
C ASP A 27 5.00 -9.07 13.02
N TYR A 28 5.14 -8.41 11.85
CA TYR A 28 5.31 -9.07 10.54
C TYR A 28 6.50 -10.02 10.42
N ARG A 29 7.50 -9.90 11.30
CA ARG A 29 8.68 -10.78 11.33
C ARG A 29 8.38 -12.15 11.93
N GLN A 30 7.28 -12.27 12.67
CA GLN A 30 6.92 -13.50 13.38
C GLN A 30 5.64 -14.13 12.82
N LYS A 31 4.81 -13.36 12.12
CA LYS A 31 3.50 -13.79 11.63
C LYS A 31 3.22 -13.22 10.23
N PRO A 32 2.50 -13.95 9.37
CA PRO A 32 1.97 -13.40 8.13
C PRO A 32 1.11 -12.18 8.41
N GLY A 33 1.18 -11.19 7.52
CA GLY A 33 0.46 -9.93 7.67
C GLY A 33 0.08 -9.34 6.33
N VAL A 34 -1.01 -8.57 6.31
CA VAL A 34 -1.45 -7.85 5.11
C VAL A 34 -1.59 -6.37 5.46
N VAL A 35 -0.86 -5.52 4.74
CA VAL A 35 -0.99 -4.06 4.79
C VAL A 35 -1.62 -3.59 3.48
N VAL A 36 -2.67 -2.79 3.55
CA VAL A 36 -3.28 -2.13 2.38
C VAL A 36 -3.04 -0.63 2.50
N VAL A 37 -2.26 -0.08 1.57
CA VAL A 37 -1.94 1.34 1.49
C VAL A 37 -2.93 2.01 0.55
N LEU A 38 -3.76 2.93 1.06
CA LEU A 38 -4.52 3.86 0.23
C LEU A 38 -3.78 5.18 0.16
N THR A 39 -3.47 5.67 -1.04
CA THR A 39 -2.82 6.97 -1.21
C THR A 39 -3.34 7.69 -2.46
N ASP A 40 -3.57 9.00 -2.34
CA ASP A 40 -3.77 9.95 -3.43
C ASP A 40 -2.54 10.83 -3.69
N GLY A 41 -1.46 10.56 -2.92
CA GLY A 41 -0.21 11.30 -2.90
C GLY A 41 1.03 10.43 -3.15
N GLU A 42 2.11 11.07 -3.55
CA GLU A 42 3.45 10.48 -3.59
C GLU A 42 4.12 10.65 -2.22
N GLU A 43 5.13 9.84 -1.92
CA GLU A 43 5.99 10.03 -0.74
C GLU A 43 6.69 11.41 -0.81
N THR A 44 6.49 12.25 0.21
CA THR A 44 6.99 13.65 0.24
C THR A 44 7.79 14.01 1.49
N CYS A 45 8.09 13.02 2.33
CA CYS A 45 8.85 13.13 3.57
C CYS A 45 10.25 12.50 3.48
N GLY A 46 10.72 12.17 2.26
CA GLY A 46 12.10 11.76 1.99
C GLY A 46 12.35 10.26 2.00
N GLY A 47 11.30 9.44 2.11
CA GLY A 47 11.39 7.99 1.98
C GLY A 47 11.52 7.51 0.53
N SER A 48 11.96 6.26 0.38
CA SER A 48 11.93 5.53 -0.89
C SER A 48 11.00 4.32 -0.75
N PRO A 49 9.80 4.34 -1.36
CA PRO A 49 8.85 3.22 -1.25
C PRO A 49 9.40 1.90 -1.77
N CYS A 50 10.17 1.92 -2.88
CA CYS A 50 10.75 0.72 -3.46
C CYS A 50 11.86 0.13 -2.57
N ASP A 51 12.73 0.96 -1.98
CA ASP A 51 13.78 0.47 -1.08
C ASP A 51 13.19 -0.04 0.24
N LEU A 52 12.13 0.61 0.74
CA LEU A 52 11.37 0.06 1.87
C LEU A 52 10.79 -1.30 1.53
N GLY A 53 10.17 -1.43 0.35
CA GLY A 53 9.56 -2.68 -0.09
C GLY A 53 10.57 -3.84 -0.09
N LYS A 54 11.78 -3.61 -0.59
CA LYS A 54 12.86 -4.62 -0.54
C LYS A 54 13.24 -4.99 0.90
N ARG A 55 13.43 -4.00 1.77
CA ARG A 55 13.79 -4.26 3.19
C ARG A 55 12.72 -5.06 3.93
N LEU A 56 11.45 -4.76 3.70
CA LEU A 56 10.33 -5.47 4.32
C LEU A 56 10.29 -6.93 3.85
N HIS A 57 10.39 -7.16 2.54
CA HIS A 57 10.43 -8.50 1.97
C HIS A 57 11.62 -9.33 2.48
N ASP A 58 12.82 -8.74 2.51
CA ASP A 58 14.03 -9.40 3.01
C ASP A 58 13.91 -9.78 4.50
N ALA A 59 13.15 -9.01 5.28
CA ALA A 59 12.93 -9.26 6.70
C ALA A 59 11.80 -10.27 6.98
N ALA A 60 10.76 -10.32 6.15
CA ALA A 60 9.71 -11.34 6.23
C ALA A 60 8.98 -11.52 4.89
N ALA A 61 9.13 -12.71 4.31
CA ALA A 61 8.52 -13.04 3.02
C ALA A 61 6.99 -13.14 3.05
N ASP A 62 6.41 -13.39 4.24
CA ASP A 62 4.97 -13.57 4.46
C ASP A 62 4.21 -12.25 4.76
N LEU A 63 4.88 -11.10 4.63
CA LEU A 63 4.23 -9.79 4.65
C LEU A 63 3.77 -9.42 3.24
N THR A 64 2.46 -9.24 3.09
CA THR A 64 1.87 -8.71 1.85
C THR A 64 1.60 -7.22 1.97
N VAL A 65 2.03 -6.42 0.98
CA VAL A 65 1.72 -4.98 0.93
C VAL A 65 0.95 -4.65 -0.36
N HIS A 66 -0.35 -4.42 -0.26
CA HIS A 66 -1.15 -3.89 -1.37
C HIS A 66 -1.10 -2.36 -1.39
N VAL A 67 -1.20 -1.78 -2.59
CA VAL A 67 -1.29 -0.34 -2.80
C VAL A 67 -2.49 -0.03 -3.68
N ILE A 68 -3.39 0.81 -3.18
CA ILE A 68 -4.48 1.45 -3.91
C ILE A 68 -4.09 2.91 -4.15
N ALA A 69 -3.85 3.25 -5.41
CA ALA A 69 -3.52 4.59 -5.85
C ALA A 69 -4.81 5.30 -6.29
N TYR A 70 -5.28 6.29 -5.51
CA TYR A 70 -6.56 6.96 -5.74
C TYR A 70 -6.39 8.34 -6.38
N ARG A 71 -7.08 8.62 -7.50
CA ARG A 71 -7.06 9.91 -8.21
C ARG A 71 -5.65 10.38 -8.58
N THR A 72 -4.90 9.47 -9.19
CA THR A 72 -3.45 9.60 -9.38
C THR A 72 -3.05 10.04 -10.76
N SER A 73 -4.04 10.34 -11.61
CA SER A 73 -3.86 10.92 -12.94
C SER A 73 -2.93 12.15 -12.97
N TYR A 74 -2.78 12.87 -11.84
CA TYR A 74 -1.86 13.99 -11.68
C TYR A 74 -0.43 13.65 -11.23
N PHE A 75 -0.13 12.42 -10.75
CA PHE A 75 1.23 11.99 -10.37
C PHE A 75 2.24 12.10 -11.51
N SER A 76 1.75 11.97 -12.74
CA SER A 76 2.54 12.12 -13.95
C SER A 76 3.18 13.51 -14.11
N TRP A 77 2.68 14.53 -13.40
CA TRP A 77 3.15 15.93 -13.53
C TRP A 77 4.44 16.22 -12.74
N THR A 78 4.74 15.46 -11.68
CA THR A 78 5.98 15.55 -10.88
C THR A 78 7.07 14.60 -11.37
N GLY A 79 6.73 13.62 -12.22
CA GLY A 79 7.65 12.76 -12.97
C GLY A 79 7.37 11.26 -12.77
N ALA A 80 7.70 10.44 -13.76
CA ALA A 80 7.38 8.99 -13.78
C ALA A 80 7.97 8.16 -12.61
N GLN A 81 8.91 8.71 -11.83
CA GLN A 81 9.63 7.99 -10.78
C GLN A 81 8.77 7.65 -9.55
N SER A 82 7.73 8.44 -9.29
CA SER A 82 6.90 8.33 -8.10
C SER A 82 5.88 7.20 -8.17
N VAL A 83 5.21 7.06 -9.32
CA VAL A 83 4.32 5.94 -9.64
C VAL A 83 5.10 4.63 -9.61
N LEU A 84 6.32 4.62 -10.15
CA LEU A 84 7.21 3.47 -10.12
C LEU A 84 7.58 3.05 -8.69
N GLY A 85 7.76 4.02 -7.78
CA GLY A 85 8.10 3.75 -6.38
C GLY A 85 7.01 2.96 -5.65
N ILE A 86 5.77 3.47 -5.66
CA ILE A 86 4.66 2.83 -4.95
C ILE A 86 4.21 1.52 -5.62
N LYS A 87 4.36 1.39 -6.93
CA LYS A 87 4.16 0.11 -7.63
C LYS A 87 5.22 -0.91 -7.21
N CYS A 88 6.49 -0.52 -7.18
CA CYS A 88 7.57 -1.41 -6.72
C CYS A 88 7.34 -1.90 -5.28
N LEU A 89 6.85 -1.03 -4.38
CA LEU A 89 6.52 -1.42 -3.00
C LEU A 89 5.56 -2.61 -2.96
N ALA A 90 4.48 -2.55 -3.75
CA ALA A 90 3.52 -3.65 -3.83
C ALA A 90 4.10 -4.90 -4.51
N ASP A 91 4.72 -4.71 -5.68
CA ASP A 91 5.26 -5.82 -6.48
C ASP A 91 6.33 -6.62 -5.71
N THR A 92 7.15 -5.94 -4.88
CA THR A 92 8.22 -6.58 -4.08
C THR A 92 7.67 -7.36 -2.88
N ASN A 93 6.49 -7.01 -2.38
CA ASN A 93 5.89 -7.62 -1.19
C ASN A 93 4.66 -8.44 -1.55
N ASN A 94 4.70 -9.19 -2.65
CA ASN A 94 3.64 -10.12 -3.08
C ASN A 94 2.24 -9.50 -3.14
N GLY A 95 2.16 -8.18 -3.34
CA GLY A 95 0.93 -7.41 -3.25
C GLY A 95 0.35 -7.02 -4.60
N LEU A 96 -0.76 -6.30 -4.54
CA LEU A 96 -1.44 -5.76 -5.70
C LEU A 96 -1.22 -4.26 -5.74
N TYR A 97 -0.89 -3.73 -6.91
CA TYR A 97 -0.99 -2.31 -7.22
C TYR A 97 -2.25 -2.07 -8.04
N VAL A 98 -3.20 -1.33 -7.49
CA VAL A 98 -4.49 -1.04 -8.12
C VAL A 98 -4.69 0.47 -8.17
N THR A 99 -5.19 0.99 -9.29
CA THR A 99 -5.55 2.40 -9.43
C THR A 99 -7.06 2.56 -9.36
N ALA A 100 -7.53 3.67 -8.79
CA ALA A 100 -8.95 4.03 -8.77
C ALA A 100 -9.12 5.53 -8.96
N GLU A 101 -10.00 5.96 -9.86
CA GLU A 101 -10.28 7.38 -10.13
C GLU A 101 -11.69 7.81 -9.63
N SER A 102 -12.54 6.85 -9.25
CA SER A 102 -13.90 7.06 -8.75
C SER A 102 -14.17 6.33 -7.42
N GLN A 103 -15.27 6.68 -6.75
CA GLN A 103 -15.68 6.02 -5.51
C GLN A 103 -16.00 4.54 -5.74
N GLU A 104 -16.67 4.24 -6.85
CA GLU A 104 -17.04 2.89 -7.26
C GLU A 104 -15.80 2.03 -7.55
N GLU A 105 -14.81 2.60 -8.24
CA GLU A 105 -13.51 1.95 -8.45
C GLU A 105 -12.76 1.74 -7.13
N LEU A 106 -12.79 2.72 -6.21
CA LEU A 106 -12.13 2.60 -4.91
C LEU A 106 -12.75 1.45 -4.08
N VAL A 107 -14.07 1.33 -4.08
CA VAL A 107 -14.76 0.20 -3.43
C VAL A 107 -14.36 -1.12 -4.06
N THR A 108 -14.18 -1.17 -5.38
CA THR A 108 -13.73 -2.36 -6.10
C THR A 108 -12.28 -2.71 -5.74
N ALA A 109 -11.38 -1.74 -5.74
CA ALA A 109 -9.98 -1.92 -5.34
C ALA A 109 -9.85 -2.44 -3.91
N PHE A 110 -10.66 -1.95 -2.96
CA PHE A 110 -10.71 -2.50 -1.61
C PHE A 110 -11.20 -3.95 -1.57
N ARG A 111 -12.19 -4.31 -2.38
CA ARG A 111 -12.66 -5.71 -2.46
C ARG A 111 -11.56 -6.62 -3.00
N ASP A 112 -10.83 -6.19 -4.02
CA ASP A 112 -9.76 -6.98 -4.62
C ASP A 112 -8.60 -7.19 -3.62
N THR A 113 -8.18 -6.11 -2.95
CA THR A 113 -7.04 -6.12 -2.00
C THR A 113 -7.34 -6.72 -0.63
N LEU A 114 -8.60 -6.75 -0.20
CA LEU A 114 -9.04 -7.36 1.06
C LEU A 114 -9.68 -8.74 0.88
N SER A 115 -9.77 -9.23 -0.36
CA SER A 115 -10.24 -10.59 -0.62
C SER A 115 -9.32 -11.60 0.06
N CYS A 116 -9.89 -12.65 0.66
CA CYS A 116 -9.12 -13.64 1.40
C CYS A 116 -8.04 -14.29 0.51
N PRO A 117 -6.74 -14.13 0.82
CA PRO A 117 -5.68 -14.86 0.11
C PRO A 117 -5.85 -16.38 0.23
N MET A 118 -6.41 -16.84 1.36
CA MET A 118 -6.69 -18.25 1.68
C MET A 118 -7.65 -18.96 0.72
N LEU A 119 -8.48 -18.24 -0.05
CA LEU A 119 -9.40 -18.86 -1.02
C LEU A 119 -8.77 -19.02 -2.42
N SER A 120 -7.61 -18.41 -2.67
CA SER A 120 -6.90 -18.51 -3.95
C SER A 120 -5.83 -19.62 -3.97
N GLU A 121 -5.35 -20.08 -2.81
CA GLU A 121 -4.40 -21.21 -2.69
C GLU A 121 -5.08 -22.58 -2.57
N ALA A 122 -6.40 -22.62 -2.38
CA ALA A 122 -7.18 -23.84 -2.55
C ALA A 122 -7.34 -24.16 -4.05
N ARG A 123 -6.23 -24.46 -4.72
CA ARG A 123 -6.23 -25.12 -6.02
C ARG A 123 -6.47 -26.63 -5.80
N PRO A 124 -7.34 -27.30 -6.58
CA PRO A 124 -7.58 -28.74 -6.46
C PRO A 124 -6.33 -29.58 -6.73
#